data_AF-A0A2U1KFZ7-F1
#
_entry.id   AF-A0A2U1KFZ7-F1
#
_cell.length_a   1.000
_cell.length_b   1.000
_cell.length_c   1.000
_cell.angle_alpha   90.00
_cell.angle_beta   90.00
_cell.angle_gamma   90.00
#
_symmetry.space_group_name_H-M   'P 1'
#
loop_
_entity.id
_entity.type
_entity.pdbx_description
1 polymer ?
#
loop_
_entity_poly.entity_id
_entity_poly.type
_entity_poly.pdbx_seq_one_letter_code
_entity_poly.pdbx_strand_id
1 'polypeptide(L)'
;MGVHYQDKLVSNNYGRKYALVIHSDVNVIASPDTWECNLDPSKSFTISALRKKIDYCLLGSIGDQTRWNKVLPIKINIHIWRLIQDRLLTRCNLDNRGIDIHSKRCPVCDEGLETTQHLFVECSLAKSLWKKISSWWGFTDYPKPLA
;
A
#
# COMPACT_ATOMS: atom_id res chain seq x y z
N MET A 1 -21.11 33.75 14.73
CA MET A 1 -19.81 34.11 15.33
C MET A 1 -18.92 32.96 14.95
N GLY A 2 -18.51 32.94 13.68
CA GLY A 2 -17.91 31.78 13.07
C GLY A 2 -16.64 32.16 12.37
N VAL A 3 -15.64 31.32 12.60
CA VAL A 3 -14.29 31.42 12.05
C VAL A 3 -14.28 30.63 10.74
N HIS A 4 -13.89 31.27 9.64
CA HIS A 4 -13.66 30.61 8.36
C HIS A 4 -12.28 29.93 8.43
N TYR A 5 -12.25 28.60 8.37
CA TYR A 5 -11.01 27.81 8.42
C TYR A 5 -10.60 27.40 7.01
N GLN A 6 -9.38 27.76 6.58
CA GLN A 6 -8.75 27.18 5.40
C GLN A 6 -7.66 26.19 5.81
N ASP A 7 -7.93 24.89 5.62
CA ASP A 7 -6.90 23.86 5.74
C ASP A 7 -5.98 23.87 4.52
N LYS A 8 -4.74 24.36 4.68
CA LYS A 8 -3.65 24.13 3.72
C LYS A 8 -2.75 23.01 4.21
N LEU A 9 -2.73 21.90 3.46
CA LEU A 9 -1.76 20.82 3.63
C LEU A 9 -0.41 21.27 3.06
N VAL A 10 0.52 21.67 3.92
CA VAL A 10 1.93 21.88 3.55
C VAL A 10 2.70 20.60 3.87
N SER A 11 3.22 19.92 2.85
CA SER A 11 4.17 18.81 3.05
C SER A 11 5.56 19.38 3.23
N ASN A 12 6.25 18.99 4.31
CA ASN A 12 7.70 19.03 4.32
C ASN A 12 8.27 17.69 4.79
N ASN A 13 9.39 17.32 4.18
CA ASN A 13 10.13 16.11 4.49
C ASN A 13 10.65 16.22 5.94
N TYR A 14 10.69 15.11 6.67
CA TYR A 14 11.13 14.98 8.07
C TYR A 14 10.06 15.25 9.16
N GLY A 15 9.33 14.18 9.54
CA GLY A 15 8.76 14.03 10.88
C GLY A 15 7.44 14.78 11.12
N ARG A 16 6.33 14.04 11.00
CA ARG A 16 4.95 14.54 11.12
C ARG A 16 4.70 15.25 12.47
N LYS A 17 4.75 16.57 12.46
CA LYS A 17 4.02 17.44 13.40
C LYS A 17 2.96 18.18 12.60
N TYR A 18 1.69 17.89 12.88
CA TYR A 18 0.57 18.65 12.32
C TYR A 18 0.49 19.96 13.09
N ALA A 19 0.92 21.06 12.48
CA ALA A 19 0.73 22.40 13.04
C ALA A 19 -0.52 23.00 12.39
N LEU A 20 -1.54 23.32 13.19
CA LEU A 20 -2.64 24.19 12.80
C LEU A 20 -2.07 25.61 12.68
N VAL A 21 -1.74 26.03 11.47
CA VAL A 21 -1.32 27.41 11.20
C VAL A 21 -2.59 28.24 11.04
N ILE A 22 -2.93 29.04 12.06
CA ILE A 22 -3.97 30.05 11.97
C ILE A 22 -3.40 31.20 11.14
N HIS A 23 -3.81 31.32 9.88
CA HIS A 23 -3.44 32.47 9.06
C HIS A 23 -4.25 33.69 9.53
N SER A 24 -3.54 34.76 9.88
CA SER A 24 -4.11 36.07 10.22
C SER A 24 -4.71 36.70 8.97
N ASP A 25 -6.04 36.78 8.93
CA ASP A 25 -6.87 37.93 8.49
C ASP A 25 -8.32 37.45 8.43
N VAL A 26 -8.97 37.40 9.60
CA VAL A 26 -10.35 36.91 9.75
C VAL A 26 -11.31 38.07 9.45
N ASN A 27 -11.92 38.06 8.28
CA ASN A 27 -12.98 38.99 7.94
C ASN A 27 -14.33 38.44 8.45
N VAL A 28 -14.85 39.04 9.52
CA VAL A 28 -16.11 38.62 10.16
C VAL A 28 -17.28 39.27 9.43
N ILE A 29 -18.00 38.47 8.65
CA ILE A 29 -19.19 38.90 7.92
C ILE A 29 -20.42 38.55 8.77
N ALA A 30 -21.42 39.44 8.83
CA ALA A 30 -22.68 39.22 9.54
C ALA A 30 -23.62 38.27 8.75
N SER A 31 -23.16 37.05 8.50
CA SER A 31 -23.94 35.96 7.90
C SER A 31 -23.96 34.74 8.83
N PRO A 32 -24.92 33.82 8.66
CA PRO A 32 -24.88 32.53 9.35
C PRO A 32 -23.56 31.79 9.07
N ASP A 33 -23.02 31.12 10.07
CA ASP A 33 -21.75 30.41 9.96
C ASP A 33 -21.92 29.21 9.00
N THR A 34 -21.03 29.06 8.02
CA THR A 34 -21.04 27.98 7.03
C THR A 34 -19.74 27.16 7.09
N TRP A 35 -19.86 25.85 6.95
CA TRP A 35 -18.71 24.97 6.78
C TRP A 35 -18.31 24.93 5.30
N GLU A 36 -17.13 25.43 4.97
CA GLU A 36 -16.55 25.33 3.63
C GLU A 36 -15.40 24.31 3.62
N CYS A 37 -15.40 23.45 2.60
CA CYS A 37 -14.38 22.42 2.42
C CYS A 37 -13.55 22.72 1.16
N ASN A 38 -12.25 22.98 1.33
CA ASN A 38 -11.34 23.32 0.22
C ASN A 38 -10.75 22.08 -0.47
N LEU A 39 -11.57 21.04 -0.69
CA LEU A 39 -11.16 19.82 -1.40
C LEU A 39 -11.46 19.90 -2.90
N ASP A 40 -12.51 20.64 -3.29
CA ASP A 40 -12.88 20.87 -4.68
C ASP A 40 -13.55 22.25 -4.86
N PRO A 41 -13.79 22.72 -6.09
CA PRO A 41 -14.40 24.03 -6.34
C PRO A 41 -15.83 24.20 -5.81
N SER A 42 -16.52 23.11 -5.44
CA SER A 42 -17.89 23.19 -4.92
C SER A 42 -17.94 23.73 -3.49
N LYS A 43 -16.78 23.84 -2.81
CA LYS A 43 -16.64 24.23 -1.40
C LYS A 43 -17.45 23.36 -0.43
N SER A 44 -17.95 22.22 -0.89
CA SER A 44 -18.76 21.28 -0.11
C SER A 44 -17.94 20.05 0.26
N PHE A 45 -18.21 19.48 1.43
CA PHE A 45 -17.57 18.22 1.81
C PHE A 45 -18.28 17.06 1.11
N THR A 46 -17.53 16.32 0.28
CA THR A 46 -17.99 15.05 -0.29
C THR A 46 -16.93 13.98 -0.09
N ILE A 47 -17.39 12.75 0.16
CA ILE A 47 -16.50 11.58 0.27
C ILE A 47 -15.73 11.38 -1.05
N SER A 48 -16.32 11.70 -2.20
CA SER A 48 -15.68 11.59 -3.50
C SER A 48 -14.52 12.58 -3.67
N ALA A 49 -14.66 13.84 -3.23
CA ALA A 49 -13.58 14.82 -3.26
C ALA A 49 -12.45 14.44 -2.31
N LEU A 50 -12.78 14.03 -1.07
CA LEU A 50 -11.79 13.56 -0.11
C LEU A 50 -11.03 12.34 -0.63
N ARG A 51 -11.74 11.34 -1.17
CA ARG A 51 -11.13 10.14 -1.74
C ARG A 51 -10.19 10.50 -2.89
N LYS A 52 -10.59 11.36 -3.82
CA LYS A 52 -9.72 11.82 -4.91
C LYS A 52 -8.45 12.50 -4.38
N LYS A 53 -8.57 13.31 -3.32
CA LYS A 53 -7.41 13.98 -2.71
C LYS A 53 -6.47 12.98 -2.05
N ILE A 54 -7.01 12.02 -1.30
CA ILE A 54 -6.25 10.92 -0.69
C ILE A 54 -5.57 10.09 -1.78
N ASP A 55 -6.30 9.70 -2.82
CA ASP A 55 -5.78 8.93 -3.94
C ASP A 55 -4.67 9.71 -4.64
N TYR A 56 -4.82 11.00 -4.91
CA TYR A 56 -3.76 11.83 -5.49
C TYR A 56 -2.51 11.90 -4.60
N CYS A 57 -2.68 12.06 -3.28
CA CYS A 57 -1.57 12.19 -2.34
C CYS A 57 -0.85 10.88 -2.03
N LEU A 58 -1.58 9.77 -1.95
CA LEU A 58 -1.05 8.45 -1.55
C LEU A 58 -0.73 7.56 -2.74
N LEU A 59 -1.46 7.73 -3.85
CA LEU A 59 -1.40 6.90 -5.04
C LEU A 59 -0.82 7.66 -6.26
N GLY A 60 -0.04 8.72 -6.03
CA GLY A 60 0.69 9.42 -7.09
C GLY A 60 1.40 8.43 -8.02
N SER A 61 1.21 8.59 -9.33
CA SER A 61 1.57 7.65 -10.42
C SER A 61 2.07 6.28 -9.95
N ILE A 62 1.16 5.45 -9.41
CA ILE A 62 1.52 4.08 -9.01
C ILE A 62 1.82 3.29 -10.28
N GLY A 63 3.12 3.15 -10.58
CA GLY A 63 3.72 2.10 -11.42
C GLY A 63 2.93 1.62 -12.63
N ASP A 64 3.23 0.40 -13.07
CA ASP A 64 2.46 -0.24 -14.13
C ASP A 64 1.08 -0.64 -13.60
N GLN A 65 0.03 -0.41 -14.41
CA GLN A 65 -1.31 -0.88 -14.09
C GLN A 65 -1.30 -2.39 -13.85
N THR A 66 -1.87 -2.82 -12.72
CA THR A 66 -2.02 -4.24 -12.43
C THR A 66 -2.96 -4.90 -13.46
N ARG A 67 -2.43 -5.84 -14.24
CA ARG A 67 -3.21 -6.62 -15.20
C ARG A 67 -3.90 -7.80 -14.51
N TRP A 68 -5.21 -7.68 -14.31
CA TRP A 68 -6.02 -8.77 -13.75
C TRP A 68 -6.26 -9.89 -14.76
N ASN A 69 -6.08 -11.15 -14.34
CA ASN A 69 -6.43 -12.30 -15.16
C ASN A 69 -7.89 -12.71 -14.92
N LYS A 70 -8.75 -12.54 -15.93
CA LYS A 70 -10.19 -12.84 -15.83
C LYS A 70 -10.50 -14.33 -15.65
N VAL A 71 -9.58 -15.22 -16.00
CA VAL A 71 -9.73 -16.68 -15.85
C VAL A 71 -9.52 -17.10 -14.39
N LEU A 72 -8.72 -16.35 -13.64
CA LEU A 72 -8.38 -16.69 -12.27
C LEU A 72 -9.42 -16.14 -11.29
N PRO A 73 -9.77 -16.91 -10.24
CA PRO A 73 -10.58 -16.38 -9.14
C PRO A 73 -9.97 -15.10 -8.55
N ILE A 74 -10.82 -14.15 -8.12
CA ILE A 74 -10.39 -12.86 -7.58
C ILE A 74 -9.37 -13.00 -6.44
N LYS A 75 -9.50 -14.02 -5.59
CA LYS A 75 -8.56 -14.31 -4.50
C LYS A 75 -7.13 -14.57 -4.98
N ILE A 76 -6.97 -15.25 -6.12
CA ILE A 76 -5.65 -15.56 -6.71
C ILE A 76 -5.04 -14.29 -7.28
N ASN A 77 -5.84 -13.52 -8.02
CA ASN A 77 -5.47 -12.21 -8.53
C ASN A 77 -4.95 -11.29 -7.42
N ILE A 78 -5.71 -11.14 -6.33
CA ILE A 78 -5.30 -10.32 -5.17
C ILE A 78 -4.03 -10.87 -4.51
N HIS A 79 -3.89 -12.19 -4.41
CA HIS A 79 -2.69 -12.80 -3.85
C HIS A 79 -1.43 -12.49 -4.68
N ILE A 80 -1.51 -12.64 -6.00
CA ILE A 80 -0.41 -12.31 -6.93
C ILE A 80 -0.09 -10.82 -6.88
N TRP A 81 -1.12 -9.96 -6.86
CA TRP A 81 -0.91 -8.52 -6.71
C TRP A 81 -0.19 -8.16 -5.40
N ARG A 82 -0.53 -8.81 -4.28
CA ARG A 82 0.21 -8.63 -3.02
C ARG A 82 1.63 -9.16 -3.11
N LEU A 83 1.86 -10.27 -3.81
CA LEU A 83 3.18 -10.84 -4.02
C LEU A 83 4.09 -9.89 -4.79
N ILE A 84 3.63 -9.37 -5.94
CA ILE A 84 4.39 -8.44 -6.80
C ILE A 84 4.74 -7.14 -6.06
N GLN A 85 3.93 -6.74 -5.10
CA GLN A 85 4.12 -5.52 -4.32
C GLN A 85 4.90 -5.76 -3.02
N ASP A 86 5.41 -6.97 -2.82
CA ASP A 86 6.03 -7.45 -1.57
C ASP A 86 5.22 -7.12 -0.31
N ARG A 87 3.89 -7.32 -0.39
CA ARG A 87 2.93 -7.02 0.68
C ARG A 87 2.35 -8.24 1.38
N LEU A 88 2.85 -9.44 1.08
CA LEU A 88 2.48 -10.64 1.81
C LEU A 88 3.00 -10.58 3.26
N LEU A 89 2.32 -11.30 4.16
CA LEU A 89 2.64 -11.34 5.59
C LEU A 89 3.78 -12.32 5.90
N THR A 90 4.90 -12.20 5.19
CA THR A 90 6.12 -12.94 5.50
C THR A 90 6.70 -12.42 6.81
N ARG A 91 7.47 -13.22 7.56
CA ARG A 91 8.11 -12.74 8.79
C ARG A 91 8.97 -11.50 8.57
N CYS A 92 9.72 -11.42 7.47
CA CYS A 92 10.46 -10.19 7.14
C CYS A 92 9.53 -8.97 6.97
N ASN A 93 8.37 -9.14 6.32
CA ASN A 93 7.42 -8.04 6.13
C ASN A 93 6.67 -7.66 7.42
N LEU A 94 6.48 -8.60 8.34
CA LEU A 94 5.92 -8.30 9.66
C LEU A 94 6.89 -7.49 10.50
N ASP A 95 8.16 -7.89 10.54
CA ASP A 95 9.20 -7.16 11.25
C ASP A 95 9.43 -5.76 10.68
N ASN A 96 9.43 -5.61 9.34
CA ASN A 96 9.51 -4.30 8.69
C ASN A 96 8.33 -3.37 9.06
N ARG A 97 7.22 -3.92 9.56
CA ARG A 97 6.06 -3.17 10.07
C ARG A 97 6.11 -2.91 11.58
N GLY A 98 7.22 -3.26 12.23
CA GLY A 98 7.41 -3.11 13.67
C GLY A 98 6.63 -4.13 14.51
N ILE A 99 6.20 -5.25 13.92
CA ILE A 99 5.57 -6.34 14.67
C ILE A 99 6.69 -7.20 15.24
N ASP A 100 6.73 -7.28 16.58
CA ASP A 100 7.70 -8.12 17.28
C ASP A 100 7.44 -9.61 17.00
N ILE A 101 8.46 -10.28 16.48
CA ILE A 101 8.44 -11.70 16.14
C ILE A 101 9.73 -12.35 16.61
N HIS A 102 9.61 -13.53 17.22
CA HIS A 102 10.76 -14.23 17.81
C HIS A 102 11.87 -14.60 16.82
N SER A 103 11.53 -14.76 15.53
CA SER A 103 12.48 -15.11 14.47
C SER A 103 11.94 -14.71 13.11
N LYS A 104 12.84 -14.28 12.23
CA LYS A 104 12.55 -14.02 10.81
C LYS A 104 12.76 -15.23 9.92
N ARG A 105 13.21 -16.37 10.46
CA ARG A 105 13.53 -17.55 9.66
C ARG A 105 12.28 -18.16 9.04
N CYS A 106 12.43 -18.82 7.90
CA CYS A 106 11.36 -19.51 7.20
C CYS A 106 10.75 -20.61 8.09
N PRO A 107 9.45 -20.58 8.42
CA PRO A 107 8.83 -21.60 9.25
C PRO A 107 8.72 -22.97 8.56
N VAL A 108 8.94 -23.02 7.25
CA VAL A 108 8.78 -24.25 6.44
C VAL A 108 10.07 -25.05 6.39
N CYS A 109 11.19 -24.42 6.04
CA CYS A 109 12.47 -25.10 5.90
C CYS A 109 13.49 -24.72 6.95
N ASP A 110 13.31 -23.59 7.64
CA ASP A 110 14.25 -23.06 8.61
C ASP A 110 15.69 -22.85 8.06
N GLU A 111 15.88 -22.76 6.74
CA GLU A 111 17.20 -22.61 6.10
C GLU A 111 17.58 -21.16 5.76
N GLY A 112 16.64 -20.23 5.89
CA GLY A 112 16.85 -18.83 5.49
C GLY A 112 15.80 -17.89 6.08
N LEU A 113 15.88 -16.60 5.76
CA LEU A 113 14.86 -15.63 6.13
C LEU A 113 13.57 -15.88 5.34
N GLU A 114 12.40 -15.71 5.99
CA GLU A 114 11.11 -15.76 5.30
C GLU A 114 10.87 -14.45 4.55
N THR A 115 11.43 -14.35 3.35
CA THR A 115 11.08 -13.34 2.34
C THR A 115 10.09 -13.95 1.34
N THR A 116 9.44 -13.12 0.52
CA THR A 116 8.61 -13.60 -0.60
C THR A 116 9.44 -14.41 -1.59
N GLN A 117 10.64 -13.94 -1.93
CA GLN A 117 11.62 -14.67 -2.74
C GLN A 117 11.93 -16.05 -2.15
N HIS A 118 12.22 -16.12 -0.85
CA HIS A 118 12.52 -17.39 -0.22
C HIS A 118 11.30 -18.32 -0.21
N LEU A 119 10.14 -17.82 0.21
CA LEU A 119 8.92 -18.62 0.36
C LEU A 119 8.46 -19.25 -0.97
N PHE A 120 8.61 -18.54 -2.09
CA PHE A 120 8.09 -19.00 -3.39
C PHE A 120 9.15 -19.56 -4.34
N VAL A 121 10.44 -19.30 -4.12
CA VAL A 121 11.52 -19.70 -5.06
C VAL A 121 12.63 -20.51 -4.38
N GLU A 122 13.16 -20.03 -3.25
CA GLU A 122 14.42 -20.57 -2.70
C GLU A 122 14.24 -21.65 -1.64
N CYS A 123 13.10 -21.64 -0.95
CA CYS A 123 12.72 -22.61 0.06
C CYS A 123 12.82 -24.04 -0.50
N SER A 124 13.31 -24.98 0.30
CA SER A 124 13.47 -26.39 -0.11
C SER A 124 12.14 -27.01 -0.56
N LEU A 125 11.03 -26.67 0.11
CA LEU A 125 9.69 -27.08 -0.29
C LEU A 125 9.29 -26.46 -1.63
N ALA A 126 9.51 -25.14 -1.81
CA ALA A 126 9.18 -24.45 -3.05
C ALA A 126 9.95 -25.02 -4.24
N LYS A 127 11.27 -25.21 -4.10
CA LYS A 127 12.12 -25.87 -5.11
C LYS A 127 11.60 -27.25 -5.48
N SER A 128 11.21 -28.05 -4.48
CA SER A 128 10.68 -29.40 -4.71
C SER A 128 9.35 -29.38 -5.46
N LEU A 129 8.47 -28.42 -5.13
CA LEU A 129 7.21 -28.23 -5.84
C LEU A 129 7.44 -27.79 -7.29
N TRP A 130 8.33 -26.83 -7.52
CA TRP A 130 8.66 -26.36 -8.87
C TRP A 130 9.23 -27.45 -9.76
N LYS A 131 10.07 -28.35 -9.22
CA LYS A 131 10.53 -29.54 -9.97
C LYS A 131 9.39 -30.44 -10.41
N LYS A 132 8.37 -30.64 -9.57
CA LYS A 132 7.20 -31.46 -9.91
C LYS A 132 6.33 -30.77 -10.96
N ILE A 133 6.12 -29.47 -10.81
CA ILE A 133 5.36 -28.67 -11.78
C ILE A 133 6.10 -28.67 -13.13
N SER A 134 7.40 -28.39 -13.15
CA SER A 134 8.19 -28.37 -14.39
C SER A 134 8.16 -29.72 -15.09
N SER A 135 8.29 -30.82 -14.34
CA SER A 135 8.13 -32.18 -14.87
C SER A 135 6.72 -32.44 -15.43
N TRP A 136 5.67 -31.94 -14.78
CA TRP A 136 4.29 -32.15 -15.24
C TRP A 136 3.97 -31.37 -16.52
N TRP A 137 4.51 -30.15 -16.64
CA TRP A 137 4.28 -29.27 -17.78
C TRP A 137 5.33 -29.40 -18.90
N GLY A 138 6.37 -30.21 -18.70
CA GLY A 138 7.46 -30.38 -19.66
C GLY A 138 8.41 -29.17 -19.76
N PHE A 139 8.51 -28.36 -18.70
CA PHE A 139 9.43 -27.23 -18.65
C PHE A 139 10.81 -27.66 -18.13
N THR A 140 11.87 -27.10 -18.70
CA THR A 140 13.26 -27.28 -18.23
C THR A 140 13.71 -26.19 -17.25
N ASP A 141 12.95 -25.10 -17.18
CA ASP A 141 13.37 -23.88 -16.49
C ASP A 141 12.76 -23.77 -15.10
N TYR A 142 13.54 -23.12 -14.21
CA TYR A 142 13.17 -22.82 -12.83
C TYR A 142 12.65 -21.39 -12.70
N PRO A 143 11.86 -21.08 -11.66
CA PRO A 143 11.36 -19.73 -11.46
C PRO A 143 12.54 -18.76 -11.29
N LYS A 144 12.50 -17.67 -12.04
CA LYS A 144 13.43 -16.56 -11.85
C LYS A 144 13.17 -15.89 -10.49
N PRO A 145 14.16 -15.20 -9.91
CA PRO A 145 13.93 -14.37 -8.75
C PRO A 145 12.76 -13.41 -8.97
N LEU A 146 11.95 -13.23 -7.93
CA LEU A 146 10.94 -12.18 -7.86
C LEU A 146 11.71 -10.85 -7.80
N ALA A 147 11.72 -10.12 -8.92
CA ALA A 147 12.37 -8.82 -9.06
C ALA A 147 11.67 -7.72 -8.26
#